data_AF-F0ENA9-F1
#
_entry.id   AF-F0ENA9-F1
#
_cell.length_a   1.000
_cell.length_b   1.000
_cell.length_c   1.000
_cell.angle_alpha   90.00
_cell.angle_beta   90.00
_cell.angle_gamma   90.00
#
_symmetry.space_group_name_H-M   'P 1'
#
loop_
_entity.id
_entity.type
_entity.pdbx_description
1 polymer ?
#
loop_
_entity_poly.entity_id
_entity_poly.type
_entity_poly.pdbx_seq_one_letter_code
_entity_poly.pdbx_strand_id
1 'polypeptide(L)' 'MEAKIIEDCKSFRRPSEKAEEVRDFKLEEIIEVYPLTDKWMELRPVTAEGTLYTEFIQKSKLKLQ' A
#
# COMPACT_ATOMS: atom_id res chain seq x y z
N MET A 1 -9.05 -7.22 0.22
CA MET A 1 -8.93 -7.89 -1.10
C MET A 1 -7.47 -8.16 -1.34
N GLU A 2 -7.11 -9.30 -1.91
CA GLU A 2 -5.70 -9.61 -2.18
C GLU A 2 -5.24 -8.95 -3.49
N ALA A 3 -4.00 -8.49 -3.49
CA ALA A 3 -3.35 -7.92 -4.66
C ALA A 3 -1.88 -8.34 -4.70
N LYS A 4 -1.38 -8.57 -5.91
CA LYS A 4 0.03 -8.86 -6.18
C LYS A 4 0.76 -7.58 -6.60
N ILE A 5 1.92 -7.32 -6.03
CA ILE A 5 2.83 -6.25 -6.46
C ILE A 5 3.41 -6.59 -7.85
N ILE A 6 3.32 -5.66 -8.80
CA ILE A 6 3.80 -5.88 -10.19
C ILE A 6 5.12 -5.17 -10.53
N GLU A 7 5.64 -4.37 -9.61
CA GLU A 7 6.98 -3.75 -9.67
C GLU A 7 7.37 -3.30 -8.25
N ASP A 8 8.67 -3.29 -7.93
CA ASP A 8 9.18 -2.78 -6.65
C ASP A 8 8.63 -1.36 -6.39
N CYS A 9 8.04 -1.16 -5.21
CA CYS A 9 7.33 0.08 -4.91
C CYS A 9 7.29 0.37 -3.41
N LYS A 10 6.64 1.46 -3.03
CA LYS A 10 6.55 1.94 -1.64
C LYS A 10 5.11 2.28 -1.27
N SER A 11 4.81 2.18 0.02
CA SER A 11 3.62 2.79 0.62
C SER A 11 3.95 4.11 1.28
N PHE A 12 2.89 4.89 1.55
CA PHE A 12 2.97 6.25 2.02
C PHE A 12 2.02 6.48 3.21
N ARG A 13 2.34 7.45 4.07
CA ARG A 13 1.49 7.88 5.20
C ARG A 13 0.17 8.54 4.78
N ARG A 14 0.08 9.01 3.54
CA ARG A 14 -1.08 9.68 2.94
C ARG A 14 -1.16 9.27 1.47
N PRO A 15 -2.32 9.38 0.80
CA PRO A 15 -2.46 9.07 -0.63
C PRO A 15 -1.80 10.15 -1.52
N SER A 16 -0.48 10.27 -1.41
CA SER A 16 0.37 11.19 -2.16
C SER A 16 1.79 10.65 -2.25
N GLU A 17 2.39 10.67 -3.43
CA GLU A 17 3.80 10.27 -3.63
C GLU A 17 4.80 11.26 -2.99
N LYS A 18 4.32 12.44 -2.56
CA LYS A 18 5.12 13.42 -1.80
C LYS A 18 5.01 13.22 -0.28
N ALA A 19 4.20 12.27 0.18
CA ALA A 19 4.08 11.97 1.60
C ALA A 19 5.28 11.15 2.09
N GLU A 20 5.40 11.03 3.41
CA GLU A 20 6.39 10.18 4.05
C GLU A 20 6.21 8.73 3.59
N GLU A 21 7.30 8.13 3.13
CA GLU A 21 7.40 6.72 2.76
C GLU A 21 7.39 5.87 4.04
N VAL A 22 6.64 4.76 4.02
CA VAL A 22 6.45 3.93 5.21
C VAL A 22 7.12 2.58 5.07
N ARG A 23 6.90 1.93 3.93
CA ARG A 23 7.39 0.58 3.67
C ARG A 23 7.72 0.38 2.21
N ASP A 24 8.81 -0.35 1.96
CA ASP A 24 9.17 -0.89 0.65
C ASP A 24 8.49 -2.26 0.44
N PHE A 25 8.00 -2.49 -0.78
CA PHE A 25 7.42 -3.76 -1.23
C PHE A 25 8.21 -4.32 -2.40
N LYS A 26 8.32 -5.65 -2.45
CA LYS A 26 9.01 -6.34 -3.55
C LYS A 26 8.05 -6.86 -4.60
N LEU A 27 8.53 -6.90 -5.85
CA LEU A 27 7.85 -7.56 -6.95
C LEU A 27 7.35 -8.96 -6.53
N GLU A 28 6.13 -9.28 -6.94
CA GLU A 28 5.41 -10.52 -6.64
C GLU A 28 4.92 -10.71 -5.19
N GLU A 29 5.20 -9.78 -4.28
CA GLU A 29 4.64 -9.83 -2.93
C GLU A 29 3.10 -9.75 -2.98
N ILE A 30 2.43 -10.53 -2.12
CA ILE A 30 0.97 -10.55 -2.02
C ILE A 30 0.58 -9.78 -0.77
N ILE A 31 -0.30 -8.81 -0.93
CA ILE A 31 -0.75 -7.90 0.12
C ILE A 31 -2.26 -7.77 0.13
N GLU A 32 -2.80 -7.42 1.28
CA GLU A 32 -4.21 -7.11 1.41
C GLU A 32 -4.46 -5.61 1.32
N VAL A 33 -5.34 -5.25 0.39
CA VAL A 33 -5.68 -3.88 0.05
C VAL A 33 -7.19 -3.63 0.05
N TYR A 34 -7.55 -2.37 0.25
CA TYR A 34 -8.91 -1.85 0.20
C TYR A 34 -8.97 -0.65 -0.74
N PRO A 35 -10.00 -0.54 -1.60
CA PRO A 35 -10.12 0.59 -2.51
C PRO A 35 -10.41 1.88 -1.72
N LEU A 36 -9.68 2.96 -2.06
CA LEU A 36 -9.90 4.29 -1.49
C LEU A 36 -10.34 5.28 -2.56
N THR A 37 -9.54 5.41 -3.62
CA THR A 37 -9.83 6.25 -4.79
C THR A 37 -9.48 5.51 -6.07
N ASP A 38 -9.71 6.14 -7.23
CA ASP A 38 -9.31 5.57 -8.53
C ASP A 38 -7.80 5.29 -8.65
N LYS A 39 -6.98 6.01 -7.87
CA LYS A 39 -5.51 5.91 -7.92
C LYS A 39 -4.89 5.23 -6.72
N TRP A 40 -5.60 5.15 -5.59
CA TRP A 40 -5.02 4.74 -4.32
C TRP A 40 -5.80 3.61 -3.67
N MET A 41 -5.05 2.71 -3.04
CA MET A 41 -5.55 1.68 -2.15
C MET A 41 -5.03 1.92 -0.73
N GLU A 42 -5.83 1.54 0.25
CA GLU A 42 -5.43 1.43 1.65
C GLU A 42 -4.91 0.03 1.94
N LEU A 43 -3.86 -0.06 2.73
CA LEU A 43 -3.36 -1.30 3.32
C LEU A 43 -3.99 -1.49 4.71
N ARG A 44 -4.15 -2.75 5.17
CA ARG A 44 -4.58 -3.00 6.55
C ARG A 44 -3.70 -2.21 7.53
N PRO A 45 -4.28 -1.64 8.59
CA PRO A 45 -3.51 -0.87 9.55
C PRO A 45 -2.40 -1.76 10.14
N VAL A 46 -1.16 -1.28 10.03
CA VAL A 46 0.01 -1.97 10.58
C VAL A 46 0.22 -1.45 11.99
N THR A 47 0.41 -2.36 12.93
CA THR A 47 0.91 -2.00 14.27
C THR A 47 2.42 -1.89 14.21
N ALA A 48 2.96 -0.68 14.23
CA ALA A 48 4.35 -0.46 14.64
C ALA A 48 4.33 0.21 16.01
N GLU A 49 5.05 -0.39 16.98
CA GLU A 49 5.24 0.20 18.32
C GLU A 49 3.93 0.53 19.06
N GLY A 50 2.88 -0.28 18.84
CA GLY A 50 1.57 -0.10 19.48
C GLY A 50 0.69 1.01 18.88
N THR A 51 1.16 1.70 17.83
CA THR A 51 0.35 2.66 17.08
C THR A 51 -0.24 2.00 15.84
N LEU A 52 -1.57 2.03 15.73
CA LEU A 52 -2.27 1.65 14.51
C LEU A 52 -2.20 2.82 13.52
N TYR A 53 -1.69 2.55 12.33
CA TYR A 53 -1.76 3.52 11.25
C TYR A 53 -2.08 2.84 9.92
N THR A 54 -2.76 3.60 9.05
CA THR A 54 -3.06 3.18 7.69
C THR A 54 -1.94 3.62 6.75
N GLU A 55 -1.60 2.74 5.81
CA GLU A 55 -0.67 3.04 4.72
C GLU A 55 -1.42 3.07 3.40
N PHE A 56 -0.90 3.82 2.45
CA PHE A 56 -1.51 4.02 1.14
C PHE A 56 -0.55 3.61 0.04
N ILE A 57 -1.05 2.90 -0.95
CA ILE A 57 -0.27 2.40 -2.09
C ILE A 57 -0.98 2.75 -3.41
N GLN A 58 -0.17 3.03 -4.44
CA GLN A 58 -0.68 3.33 -5.78
C GLN A 58 -1.32 2.09 -6.41
N LYS A 59 -2.55 2.23 -6.90
CA LYS A 59 -3.30 1.15 -7.56
C LYS A 59 -2.58 0.64 -8.82
N SER A 60 -1.84 1.51 -9.51
CA SER A 60 -1.04 1.14 -10.69
C SER A 60 0.09 0.15 -10.39
N LYS A 61 0.49 0.00 -9.13
CA LYS A 61 1.54 -0.94 -8.69
C LYS A 61 1.00 -2.33 -8.37
N LEU A 62 -0.31 -2.55 -8.57
CA LEU A 62 -1.03 -3.72 -8.10
C LEU A 62 -1.76 -4.42 -9.23
N LYS A 63 -1.79 -5.76 -9.13
CA LYS A 63 -2.73 -6.60 -9.85
C LYS A 63 -3.68 -7.26 -8.84
N LEU A 64 -4.94 -6.85 -8.86
CA LEU A 64 -5.99 -7.42 -8.01
C LEU A 64 -6.23 -8.88 -8.41
N GLN A 65 -6.42 -9.76 -7.43
CA GLN A 65 -6.68 -11.19 -7.61
C GLN A 65 -8.14 -11.55 -7.28
#